data_AF-A0A2B7Z141-F1
#
_entry.id   AF-A0A2B7Z141-F1
#
_cell.length_a   1.000
_cell.length_b   1.000
_cell.length_c   1.000
_cell.angle_alpha   90.00
_cell.angle_beta   90.00
_cell.angle_gamma   90.00
#
_symmetry.space_group_name_H-M   'P 1'
#
loop_
_entity.id
_entity.type
_entity.pdbx_description
1 polymer ?
#
loop_
_entity_poly.entity_id
_entity_poly.type
_entity_poly.pdbx_seq_one_letter_code
_entity_poly.pdbx_strand_id
1 'polypeptide(L)'
;MRRGQASALFYCLLSHSSHSIRCLENRYDTIHLSKKYDNSRCWRLSDRVFTYASDTFIKREVRPNERWLNLWGEPITAPWSAERLQNEAATLQFISEHTTIPVPKVMSFEKIWGSYQLVVERIDGIRLNALEDDEEALKIATKFITTSVLPQLRELKSPTIGSLMGIVILPPRAKPFLPHKEKSWPAKTSFEPEYSFCHNDLSLDNILIDPYTREVKAIIDWEYSGFYPPGFEAPLWTMRPARQEYYALGAPEIQCLVDFLSDPDAVSFQSHN
;
A
#
# COMPACT_ATOMS: atom_id res chain seq x y z
N MET A 1 3.75 29.55 38.84
CA MET A 1 2.55 30.05 38.10
C MET A 1 2.88 29.98 36.62
N ARG A 2 2.52 28.90 35.93
CA ARG A 2 1.31 28.69 35.09
C ARG A 2 1.33 29.43 33.73
N ARG A 3 0.98 28.63 32.70
CA ARG A 3 0.63 28.90 31.28
C ARG A 3 1.84 28.95 30.35
N GLY A 4 2.03 28.08 29.35
CA GLY A 4 1.09 27.22 28.61
C GLY A 4 0.74 27.88 27.28
N GLN A 5 1.29 27.39 26.17
CA GLN A 5 0.80 27.68 24.82
C GLN A 5 0.83 26.40 23.99
N ALA A 6 -0.36 25.86 23.79
CA ALA A 6 -0.70 24.96 22.71
C ALA A 6 -0.86 25.80 21.43
N SER A 7 -0.28 25.35 20.32
CA SER A 7 -0.59 25.88 18.99
C SER A 7 -1.66 25.00 18.37
N ALA A 8 -2.84 25.58 18.17
CA ALA A 8 -4.03 24.94 17.65
C ALA A 8 -4.09 25.02 16.13
N LEU A 9 -4.56 23.90 15.57
CA LEU A 9 -5.17 23.72 14.25
C LEU A 9 -5.92 24.96 13.73
N PHE A 10 -5.61 25.36 12.50
CA PHE A 10 -6.46 26.25 11.71
C PHE A 10 -7.07 25.47 10.54
N TYR A 11 -8.35 25.11 10.68
CA TYR A 11 -9.26 24.83 9.58
C TYR A 11 -9.69 26.16 8.95
N CYS A 12 -9.74 26.24 7.62
CA CYS A 12 -10.42 27.33 6.93
C CYS A 12 -11.39 26.75 5.89
N LEU A 13 -12.69 26.86 6.21
CA LEU A 13 -13.82 26.78 5.29
C LEU A 13 -13.87 28.06 4.46
N LEU A 14 -13.98 27.97 3.13
CA LEU A 14 -14.62 29.02 2.33
C LEU A 14 -15.46 28.44 1.18
N SER A 15 -16.69 28.91 1.15
CA SER A 15 -17.76 28.66 0.19
C SER A 15 -17.68 29.56 -1.04
N HIS A 16 -18.05 29.01 -2.20
CA HIS A 16 -18.73 29.62 -3.37
C HIS A 16 -18.28 31.02 -3.85
N SER A 17 -17.62 31.08 -5.01
CA SER A 17 -18.18 31.65 -6.25
C SER A 17 -17.12 31.77 -7.35
N SER A 18 -17.59 31.57 -8.58
CA SER A 18 -16.91 31.57 -9.87
C SER A 18 -16.18 32.87 -10.21
N HIS A 19 -14.87 32.80 -10.49
CA HIS A 19 -14.19 33.22 -11.73
C HIS A 19 -12.66 33.23 -11.52
N SER A 20 -11.97 32.46 -12.36
CA SER A 20 -10.56 32.65 -12.80
C SER A 20 -9.53 33.11 -11.75
N ILE A 21 -8.89 32.14 -11.09
CA ILE A 21 -7.51 32.32 -10.58
C ILE A 21 -6.66 31.19 -11.14
N ARG A 22 -5.83 31.52 -12.15
CA ARG A 22 -4.66 30.74 -12.53
C ARG A 22 -3.64 30.85 -11.40
N CYS A 23 -3.62 29.87 -10.51
CA CYS A 23 -2.55 29.69 -9.53
C CYS A 23 -1.84 28.36 -9.79
N LEU A 24 -0.67 28.48 -10.41
CA LEU A 24 0.52 27.63 -10.27
C LEU A 24 0.26 26.13 -10.01
N GLU A 25 0.03 25.41 -11.09
CA GLU A 25 0.12 23.95 -11.17
C GLU A 25 1.52 23.49 -10.76
N ASN A 26 1.66 23.00 -9.52
CA ASN A 26 2.80 22.21 -9.09
C ASN A 26 2.73 20.83 -9.77
N ARG A 27 3.35 20.73 -10.94
CA ARG A 27 3.49 19.52 -11.77
C ARG A 27 4.43 18.45 -11.16
N TYR A 28 4.17 18.09 -9.91
CA TYR A 28 4.55 16.77 -9.36
C TYR A 28 3.32 15.87 -9.16
N ASP A 29 2.13 16.39 -9.48
CA ASP A 29 0.93 15.60 -9.75
C ASP A 29 1.14 14.75 -11.01
N THR A 30 1.07 13.42 -10.85
CA THR A 30 0.09 12.53 -11.52
C THR A 30 0.50 11.05 -11.29
N ILE A 31 0.12 10.43 -10.14
CA ILE A 31 0.03 8.95 -10.02
C ILE A 31 -1.43 8.48 -10.26
N HIS A 32 -2.25 9.36 -10.85
CA HIS A 32 -3.44 8.98 -11.60
C HIS A 32 -3.25 9.35 -13.07
N LEU A 33 -2.25 8.75 -13.71
CA LEU A 33 -2.24 8.71 -15.16
C LEU A 33 -3.28 7.67 -15.53
N SER A 34 -4.45 8.19 -15.90
CA SER A 34 -5.49 7.53 -16.67
C SER A 34 -5.50 6.00 -16.56
N LYS A 35 -6.29 5.45 -15.62
CA LYS A 35 -6.97 4.18 -15.88
C LYS A 35 -8.00 4.40 -17.01
N LYS A 36 -7.57 4.92 -18.16
CA LYS A 36 -8.29 4.72 -19.41
C LYS A 36 -8.02 3.27 -19.74
N TYR A 37 -9.09 2.48 -19.84
CA TYR A 37 -9.05 1.18 -20.48
C TYR A 37 -8.58 1.39 -21.92
N ASP A 38 -7.27 1.49 -22.12
CA ASP A 38 -6.67 1.22 -23.40
C ASP A 38 -6.91 -0.28 -23.64
N ASN A 39 -7.43 -0.63 -24.81
CA ASN A 39 -7.60 -2.03 -25.22
C ASN A 39 -6.27 -2.79 -25.27
N SER A 40 -5.14 -2.13 -24.98
CA SER A 40 -3.89 -2.76 -24.64
C SER A 40 -3.98 -3.60 -23.36
N ARG A 41 -3.59 -4.87 -23.47
CA ARG A 41 -3.35 -5.81 -22.35
C ARG A 41 -2.21 -5.38 -21.41
N CYS A 42 -1.76 -4.13 -21.47
CA CYS A 42 -0.59 -3.63 -20.76
C CYS A 42 -0.82 -2.18 -20.33
N TRP A 43 -0.44 -1.81 -19.12
CA TRP A 43 -0.42 -0.42 -18.67
C TRP A 43 0.81 -0.17 -17.79
N ARG A 44 1.14 1.10 -17.56
CA ARG A 44 2.32 1.48 -16.77
C ARG A 44 2.00 2.55 -15.73
N LEU A 45 2.67 2.43 -14.59
CA LEU A 45 2.84 3.49 -13.62
C LEU A 45 4.28 4.05 -13.73
N SER A 46 4.68 4.92 -12.80
CA SER A 46 6.00 5.55 -12.80
C SER A 46 7.15 4.55 -12.69
N ASP A 47 6.94 3.44 -11.99
CA ASP A 47 7.98 2.44 -11.65
C ASP A 47 7.53 0.98 -11.87
N ARG A 48 6.32 0.77 -12.38
CA ARG A 48 5.75 -0.54 -12.71
C ARG A 48 5.18 -0.59 -14.12
N VAL A 49 5.35 -1.72 -14.78
CA VAL A 49 4.64 -2.11 -16.00
C VAL A 49 3.83 -3.34 -15.67
N PHE A 50 2.56 -3.31 -16.03
CA PHE A 50 1.60 -4.37 -15.79
C PHE A 50 1.19 -4.97 -17.13
N THR A 51 1.06 -6.28 -17.20
CA THR A 51 0.57 -6.97 -18.40
C THR A 51 -0.39 -8.06 -17.99
N TYR A 52 -1.49 -8.20 -18.73
CA TYR A 52 -2.56 -9.13 -18.43
C TYR A 52 -2.75 -10.09 -19.61
N ALA A 53 -2.68 -11.39 -19.35
CA ALA A 53 -2.93 -12.43 -20.35
C ALA A 53 -4.25 -13.17 -20.05
N SER A 54 -4.48 -14.29 -20.72
CA SER A 54 -5.66 -15.13 -20.48
C SER A 54 -5.66 -15.71 -19.06
N ASP A 55 -4.50 -16.11 -18.55
CA ASP A 55 -4.28 -16.94 -17.37
C ASP A 55 -3.21 -16.35 -16.42
N THR A 56 -2.49 -15.31 -16.85
CA THR A 56 -1.42 -14.69 -16.07
C THR A 56 -1.58 -13.19 -15.91
N PHE A 57 -1.07 -12.69 -14.78
CA PHE A 57 -0.85 -11.29 -14.53
C PHE A 57 0.63 -11.05 -14.25
N ILE A 58 1.21 -10.08 -14.94
CA ILE A 58 2.65 -9.80 -14.91
C ILE A 58 2.88 -8.41 -14.35
N LYS A 59 3.71 -8.31 -13.32
CA LYS A 59 4.25 -7.07 -12.78
C LYS A 59 5.74 -7.01 -13.08
N ARG A 60 6.21 -5.93 -13.70
CA ARG A 60 7.63 -5.71 -14.00
C ARG A 60 8.06 -4.33 -13.54
N GLU A 61 9.29 -4.20 -13.07
CA GLU A 61 9.89 -2.88 -12.86
C GLU A 61 10.06 -2.11 -14.17
N VAL A 62 9.81 -0.81 -14.16
CA VAL A 62 10.18 0.08 -15.28
C VAL A 62 11.71 0.12 -15.37
N ARG A 63 12.24 -0.19 -16.56
CA ARG A 63 13.70 -0.20 -16.78
C ARG A 63 14.27 1.20 -16.67
N PRO A 64 15.57 1.36 -16.32
CA PRO A 64 16.21 2.68 -16.23
C PRO A 64 16.02 3.56 -17.47
N ASN A 65 16.06 2.97 -18.67
CA ASN A 65 15.86 3.67 -19.94
C ASN A 65 14.38 3.94 -20.30
N GLU A 66 13.42 3.34 -19.59
CA GLU A 66 11.98 3.53 -19.77
C GLU A 66 11.39 4.57 -18.79
N ARG A 67 12.18 5.02 -17.81
CA ARG A 67 11.77 5.97 -16.77
C ARG A 67 11.43 7.32 -17.38
N TRP A 68 10.35 7.92 -16.89
CA TRP A 68 10.07 9.33 -17.18
C TRP A 68 11.12 10.22 -16.56
N LEU A 69 11.32 11.38 -17.17
CA LEU A 69 12.25 12.40 -16.68
C LEU A 69 11.45 13.48 -15.93
N ASN A 70 12.05 14.03 -14.88
CA ASN A 70 11.54 15.21 -14.20
C ASN A 70 11.81 16.48 -15.04
N LEU A 71 11.40 17.65 -14.53
CA LEU A 71 11.62 18.95 -15.20
C LEU A 71 13.10 19.30 -15.41
N TRP A 72 14.01 18.61 -14.73
CA TRP A 72 15.47 18.78 -14.80
C TRP A 72 16.14 17.73 -15.70
N GLY A 73 15.38 16.85 -16.36
CA GLY A 73 15.91 15.80 -17.23
C GLY A 73 16.42 14.57 -16.47
N GLU A 74 16.17 14.46 -15.16
CA GLU A 74 16.62 13.33 -14.35
C GLU A 74 15.55 12.23 -14.29
N PRO A 75 15.92 10.94 -14.30
CA PRO A 75 14.96 9.84 -14.19
C PRO A 75 14.17 9.87 -12.88
N ILE A 76 12.83 9.84 -12.99
CA ILE A 76 11.94 9.69 -11.85
C ILE A 76 12.13 8.30 -11.25
N THR A 77 12.34 8.24 -9.94
CA THR A 77 12.48 7.00 -9.19
C THR A 77 11.45 6.97 -8.06
N ALA A 78 10.80 5.81 -7.89
CA ALA A 78 9.96 5.55 -6.74
C ALA A 78 10.78 4.88 -5.63
N PRO A 79 10.50 5.17 -4.35
CA PRO A 79 11.12 4.48 -3.23
C PRO A 79 10.91 2.97 -3.30
N TRP A 80 11.98 2.22 -3.02
CA TRP A 80 11.95 0.76 -2.89
C TRP A 80 11.32 0.02 -4.07
N SER A 81 11.46 0.53 -5.30
CA SER A 81 10.84 -0.10 -6.48
C SER A 81 11.20 -1.59 -6.58
N ALA A 82 12.47 -1.94 -6.51
CA ALA A 82 12.88 -3.33 -6.66
C ALA A 82 12.46 -4.17 -5.46
N GLU A 83 12.58 -3.60 -4.27
CA GLU A 83 12.40 -4.29 -3.01
C GLU A 83 10.92 -4.53 -2.71
N ARG A 84 10.03 -3.62 -3.09
CA ARG A 84 8.56 -3.83 -3.05
C ARG A 84 8.13 -5.01 -3.92
N LEU A 85 8.68 -5.12 -5.14
CA LEU A 85 8.32 -6.23 -6.04
C LEU A 85 8.88 -7.58 -5.56
N GLN A 86 10.10 -7.58 -5.01
CA GLN A 86 10.67 -8.76 -4.35
C GLN A 86 9.84 -9.17 -3.12
N ASN A 87 9.45 -8.20 -2.31
CA ASN A 87 8.60 -8.44 -1.14
C ASN A 87 7.22 -8.98 -1.52
N GLU A 88 6.62 -8.49 -2.61
CA GLU A 88 5.35 -9.03 -3.10
C GLU A 88 5.47 -10.52 -3.47
N ALA A 89 6.51 -10.89 -4.23
CA ALA A 89 6.75 -12.27 -4.63
C ALA A 89 6.92 -13.20 -3.40
N ALA A 90 7.73 -12.77 -2.43
CA ALA A 90 7.95 -13.51 -1.19
C ALA A 90 6.69 -13.60 -0.33
N THR A 91 5.91 -12.52 -0.26
CA THR A 91 4.68 -12.48 0.54
C THR A 91 3.59 -13.36 -0.03
N LEU A 92 3.41 -13.39 -1.35
CA LEU A 92 2.42 -14.26 -1.97
C LEU A 92 2.70 -15.74 -1.65
N GLN A 93 3.98 -16.15 -1.72
CA GLN A 93 4.39 -17.50 -1.30
C GLN A 93 4.13 -17.73 0.19
N PHE A 94 4.64 -16.84 1.04
CA PHE A 94 4.50 -16.94 2.50
C PHE A 94 3.05 -17.03 2.95
N ILE A 95 2.17 -16.14 2.48
CA ILE A 95 0.75 -16.13 2.82
C ILE A 95 0.05 -17.40 2.33
N SER A 96 0.37 -17.86 1.12
CA SER A 96 -0.22 -19.10 0.58
C SER A 96 0.19 -20.36 1.36
N GLU A 97 1.37 -20.37 1.95
CA GLU A 97 1.90 -21.51 2.72
C GLU A 97 1.42 -21.51 4.17
N HIS A 98 1.17 -20.34 4.76
CA HIS A 98 0.93 -20.19 6.21
C HIS A 98 -0.53 -19.83 6.56
N THR A 99 -1.37 -19.55 5.56
CA THR A 99 -2.75 -19.11 5.78
C THR A 99 -3.70 -19.74 4.76
N THR A 100 -5.00 -19.56 4.97
CA THR A 100 -6.04 -19.87 3.97
C THR A 100 -6.52 -18.61 3.23
N ILE A 101 -5.80 -17.50 3.34
CA ILE A 101 -6.15 -16.25 2.66
C ILE A 101 -5.95 -16.49 1.15
N PRO A 102 -6.98 -16.25 0.31
CA PRO A 102 -6.83 -16.45 -1.12
C PRO A 102 -5.92 -15.37 -1.69
N VAL A 103 -4.83 -15.80 -2.31
CA VAL A 103 -3.84 -14.94 -2.97
C VAL A 103 -3.48 -15.54 -4.34
N PRO A 104 -3.07 -14.72 -5.33
CA PRO A 104 -2.61 -15.23 -6.62
C PRO A 104 -1.40 -16.16 -6.46
N LYS A 105 -1.41 -17.31 -7.14
CA LYS A 105 -0.26 -18.21 -7.15
C LYS A 105 0.92 -17.58 -7.88
N VAL A 106 2.10 -17.61 -7.26
CA VAL A 106 3.36 -17.22 -7.94
C VAL A 106 3.74 -18.29 -8.95
N MET A 107 3.87 -17.89 -10.22
CA MET A 107 4.29 -18.78 -11.32
C MET A 107 5.77 -18.64 -11.60
N SER A 108 6.28 -17.41 -11.62
CA SER A 108 7.72 -17.14 -11.70
C SER A 108 8.08 -15.76 -11.13
N PHE A 109 9.29 -15.65 -10.61
CA PHE A 109 9.88 -14.38 -10.20
C PHE A 109 11.35 -14.36 -10.61
N GLU A 110 11.68 -13.51 -11.58
CA GLU A 110 12.99 -13.53 -12.24
C GLU A 110 13.49 -12.12 -12.53
N LYS A 111 14.82 -11.99 -12.67
CA LYS A 111 15.44 -10.74 -13.12
C LYS A 111 15.78 -10.84 -14.61
N ILE A 112 14.95 -10.21 -15.46
CA ILE A 112 15.07 -10.25 -16.92
C ILE A 112 15.62 -8.92 -17.43
N TRP A 113 16.78 -8.97 -18.07
CA TRP A 113 17.48 -7.78 -18.61
C TRP A 113 17.63 -6.65 -17.58
N GLY A 114 17.95 -7.01 -16.34
CA GLY A 114 18.21 -6.06 -15.26
C GLY A 114 16.99 -5.56 -14.50
N SER A 115 15.77 -5.99 -14.85
CA SER A 115 14.54 -5.65 -14.13
C SER A 115 13.84 -6.88 -13.57
N TYR A 116 13.36 -6.80 -12.34
CA TYR A 116 12.54 -7.86 -11.78
C TYR A 116 11.19 -7.93 -12.48
N GLN A 117 10.73 -9.17 -12.69
CA GLN A 117 9.44 -9.50 -13.25
C GLN A 117 8.81 -10.61 -12.38
N LEU A 118 7.61 -10.32 -11.90
CA LEU A 118 6.75 -11.24 -11.17
C LEU A 118 5.60 -11.65 -12.08
N VAL A 119 5.46 -12.95 -12.31
CA VAL A 119 4.34 -13.57 -13.02
C VAL A 119 3.52 -14.35 -12.02
N VAL A 120 2.24 -14.01 -11.94
CA VAL A 120 1.28 -14.68 -11.05
C VAL A 120 0.08 -15.17 -11.84
N GLU A 121 -0.67 -16.08 -11.23
CA GLU A 121 -1.99 -16.49 -11.70
C GLU A 121 -2.91 -15.26 -11.85
N ARG A 122 -3.62 -15.23 -12.96
CA ARG A 122 -4.71 -14.28 -13.16
C ARG A 122 -5.96 -14.79 -12.43
N ILE A 123 -6.39 -14.04 -11.42
CA ILE A 123 -7.66 -14.29 -10.75
C ILE A 123 -8.81 -13.71 -11.59
N ASP A 124 -9.83 -14.54 -11.85
CA ASP A 124 -11.08 -14.11 -12.47
C ASP A 124 -12.00 -13.48 -11.42
N GLY A 125 -11.97 -12.15 -11.38
CA GLY A 125 -12.72 -11.33 -10.45
C GLY A 125 -12.52 -9.85 -10.76
N ILE A 126 -13.42 -9.02 -10.29
CA ILE A 126 -13.31 -7.56 -10.41
C ILE A 126 -12.87 -6.97 -9.08
N ARG A 127 -12.30 -5.76 -9.12
CA ARG A 127 -11.96 -5.05 -7.88
C ARG A 127 -13.24 -4.64 -7.16
N LEU A 128 -13.28 -4.79 -5.85
CA LEU A 128 -14.42 -4.35 -5.03
C LEU A 128 -14.69 -2.85 -5.19
N ASN A 129 -13.63 -2.04 -5.40
CA ASN A 129 -13.81 -0.62 -5.63
C ASN A 129 -14.62 -0.30 -6.90
N ALA A 130 -14.61 -1.17 -7.91
CA ALA A 130 -15.37 -0.99 -9.15
C ALA A 130 -16.88 -1.23 -8.99
N LEU A 131 -17.30 -1.83 -7.86
CA LEU A 131 -18.71 -2.03 -7.51
C LEU A 131 -19.21 -0.89 -6.63
N GLU A 132 -19.15 0.35 -7.12
CA GLU A 132 -19.40 1.57 -6.32
C GLU A 132 -20.72 1.53 -5.54
N ASP A 133 -21.79 1.05 -6.16
CA ASP A 133 -23.15 1.02 -5.61
C ASP A 133 -23.56 -0.31 -4.95
N ASP A 134 -22.66 -1.31 -4.84
CA ASP A 134 -22.98 -2.60 -4.21
C ASP A 134 -22.59 -2.61 -2.72
N GLU A 135 -23.46 -2.06 -1.87
CA GLU A 135 -23.29 -2.03 -0.42
C GLU A 135 -23.20 -3.43 0.20
N GLU A 136 -23.92 -4.41 -0.37
CA GLU A 136 -23.91 -5.77 0.15
C GLU A 136 -22.58 -6.47 -0.17
N ALA A 137 -21.99 -6.23 -1.34
CA ALA A 137 -20.62 -6.67 -1.65
C ALA A 137 -19.61 -6.08 -0.66
N LEU A 138 -19.71 -4.78 -0.35
CA LEU A 138 -18.84 -4.13 0.64
C LEU A 138 -18.99 -4.77 2.02
N LYS A 139 -20.22 -5.04 2.45
CA LYS A 139 -20.52 -5.70 3.73
C LYS A 139 -19.98 -7.13 3.80
N ILE A 140 -20.17 -7.92 2.74
CA ILE A 140 -19.65 -9.29 2.64
C ILE A 140 -18.13 -9.29 2.69
N ALA A 141 -17.48 -8.42 1.90
CA ALA A 141 -16.03 -8.29 1.91
C ALA A 141 -15.51 -7.83 3.28
N THR A 142 -16.14 -6.82 3.89
CA THR A 142 -15.78 -6.34 5.24
C THR A 142 -15.88 -7.45 6.27
N LYS A 143 -16.95 -8.26 6.21
CA LYS A 143 -17.09 -9.45 7.06
C LYS A 143 -15.96 -10.44 6.81
N PHE A 144 -15.68 -10.78 5.56
CA PHE A 144 -14.58 -11.69 5.19
C PHE A 144 -13.22 -11.19 5.71
N ILE A 145 -12.90 -9.91 5.53
CA ILE A 145 -11.66 -9.32 6.04
C ILE A 145 -11.59 -9.43 7.57
N THR A 146 -12.65 -9.02 8.27
CA THR A 146 -12.65 -8.94 9.74
C THR A 146 -12.70 -10.31 10.43
N THR A 147 -13.38 -11.29 9.83
CA THR A 147 -13.57 -12.61 10.45
C THR A 147 -12.62 -13.68 9.95
N SER A 148 -12.00 -13.51 8.78
CA SER A 148 -11.12 -14.51 8.17
C SER A 148 -9.69 -13.98 8.01
N VAL A 149 -9.51 -12.85 7.32
CA VAL A 149 -8.17 -12.35 6.95
C VAL A 149 -7.41 -11.81 8.15
N LEU A 150 -7.96 -10.83 8.87
CA LEU A 150 -7.25 -10.16 9.98
C LEU A 150 -6.86 -11.11 11.11
N PRO A 151 -7.68 -12.08 11.55
CA PRO A 151 -7.26 -13.03 12.57
C PRO A 151 -6.00 -13.82 12.16
N GLN A 152 -5.98 -14.35 10.93
CA GLN A 152 -4.83 -15.10 10.40
C GLN A 152 -3.57 -14.24 10.30
N LEU A 153 -3.70 -13.00 9.80
CA LEU A 153 -2.57 -12.07 9.75
C LEU A 153 -2.01 -11.71 11.13
N ARG A 154 -2.88 -11.62 12.14
CA ARG A 154 -2.48 -11.32 13.53
C ARG A 154 -1.79 -12.50 14.21
N GLU A 155 -2.04 -13.73 13.79
CA GLU A 155 -1.36 -14.93 14.29
C GLU A 155 0.07 -15.06 13.75
N LEU A 156 0.35 -14.49 12.57
CA LEU A 156 1.69 -14.39 12.03
C LEU A 156 2.47 -13.32 12.80
N LYS A 157 3.41 -13.76 13.64
CA LYS A 157 4.15 -12.91 14.57
C LYS A 157 5.66 -12.89 14.32
N SER A 158 6.28 -11.75 14.59
CA SER A 158 7.74 -11.56 14.53
C SER A 158 8.20 -10.64 15.67
N PRO A 159 9.39 -10.87 16.24
CA PRO A 159 10.03 -9.90 17.13
C PRO A 159 10.68 -8.75 16.37
N THR A 160 10.85 -8.85 15.05
CA THR A 160 11.52 -7.83 14.23
C THR A 160 10.56 -7.21 13.22
N ILE A 161 10.55 -5.88 13.12
CA ILE A 161 9.75 -5.18 12.10
C ILE A 161 10.35 -5.32 10.70
N GLY A 162 9.49 -5.18 9.70
CA GLY A 162 9.88 -5.03 8.31
C GLY A 162 9.24 -6.06 7.39
N SER A 163 9.51 -5.88 6.11
CA SER A 163 9.16 -6.81 5.04
C SER A 163 9.84 -8.17 5.20
N LEU A 164 9.39 -9.17 4.43
CA LEU A 164 10.06 -10.47 4.39
C LEU A 164 11.49 -10.40 3.82
N MET A 165 11.85 -9.28 3.19
CA MET A 165 13.20 -9.01 2.70
C MET A 165 14.12 -8.40 3.78
N GLY A 166 13.64 -8.25 5.02
CA GLY A 166 14.40 -7.69 6.14
C GLY A 166 14.59 -6.17 6.06
N ILE A 167 13.89 -5.50 5.15
CA ILE A 167 13.89 -4.03 5.04
C ILE A 167 12.56 -3.46 5.51
N VAL A 168 12.56 -2.24 6.05
CA VAL A 168 11.35 -1.51 6.38
C VAL A 168 10.78 -0.86 5.12
N ILE A 169 9.63 -1.33 4.65
CA ILE A 169 8.88 -0.74 3.54
C ILE A 169 7.67 -0.03 4.13
N LEU A 170 7.64 1.29 4.03
CA LEU A 170 6.58 2.06 4.67
C LEU A 170 5.27 2.01 3.88
N PRO A 171 4.11 1.94 4.56
CA PRO A 171 2.80 2.03 3.93
C PRO A 171 2.71 3.25 3.00
N PRO A 172 1.97 3.18 1.88
CA PRO A 172 1.84 4.32 0.96
C PRO A 172 1.32 5.59 1.65
N ARG A 173 0.43 5.43 2.63
CA ARG A 173 -0.12 6.50 3.48
C ARG A 173 0.90 7.23 4.35
N ALA A 174 2.07 6.64 4.59
CA ALA A 174 3.16 7.28 5.34
C ALA A 174 3.90 8.36 4.52
N LYS A 175 3.79 8.34 3.18
CA LYS A 175 4.56 9.19 2.28
C LYS A 175 4.54 10.70 2.62
N PRO A 176 3.40 11.32 3.02
CA PRO A 176 3.38 12.75 3.39
C PRO A 176 4.19 13.08 4.65
N PHE A 177 4.44 12.08 5.50
CA PHE A 177 5.11 12.24 6.79
C PHE A 177 6.61 11.91 6.72
N LEU A 178 7.10 11.46 5.57
CA LEU A 178 8.50 11.07 5.42
C LEU A 178 9.41 12.30 5.26
N PRO A 179 10.52 12.38 6.00
CA PRO A 179 11.56 13.35 5.70
C PRO A 179 12.11 13.06 4.29
N HIS A 180 12.18 14.09 3.44
CA HIS A 180 12.55 13.99 2.02
C HIS A 180 13.90 13.31 1.70
N LYS A 181 14.71 12.98 2.71
CA LYS A 181 16.10 12.51 2.55
C LYS A 181 16.35 11.06 2.97
N GLU A 182 15.55 10.47 3.86
CA GLU A 182 15.80 9.11 4.35
C GLU A 182 15.08 8.06 3.52
N LYS A 183 15.86 7.13 2.97
CA LYS A 183 15.40 6.01 2.14
C LYS A 183 15.47 4.67 2.86
N SER A 184 15.95 4.63 4.09
CA SER A 184 16.12 3.40 4.85
C SER A 184 15.99 3.67 6.33
N TRP A 185 15.25 2.81 7.03
CA TRP A 185 15.10 2.82 8.47
C TRP A 185 15.71 1.55 9.04
N PRO A 186 16.40 1.61 10.19
CA PRO A 186 16.90 0.40 10.83
C PRO A 186 15.73 -0.49 11.22
N ALA A 187 15.88 -1.80 11.02
CA ALA A 187 14.93 -2.76 11.57
C ALA A 187 15.01 -2.72 13.10
N LYS A 188 13.85 -2.71 13.74
CA LYS A 188 13.69 -2.70 15.20
C LYS A 188 13.25 -4.07 15.67
N THR A 189 13.85 -4.53 16.76
CA THR A 189 13.59 -5.84 17.33
C THR A 189 13.17 -5.69 18.78
N SER A 190 12.01 -6.21 19.11
CA SER A 190 11.49 -6.34 20.47
C SER A 190 11.89 -7.68 21.08
N PHE A 191 11.69 -7.81 22.39
CA PHE A 191 12.04 -9.04 23.12
C PHE A 191 11.07 -10.20 22.82
N GLU A 192 9.78 -9.88 22.70
CA GLU A 192 8.71 -10.84 22.38
C GLU A 192 8.19 -10.62 20.96
N PRO A 193 7.59 -11.62 20.30
CA PRO A 193 7.07 -11.50 18.95
C PRO A 193 5.76 -10.70 18.91
N GLU A 194 5.84 -9.38 19.14
CA GLU A 194 4.68 -8.49 19.27
C GLU A 194 4.14 -8.00 17.92
N TYR A 195 4.98 -7.97 16.87
CA TYR A 195 4.60 -7.45 15.56
C TYR A 195 3.77 -8.46 14.78
N SER A 196 2.61 -8.01 14.30
CA SER A 196 1.73 -8.81 13.44
C SER A 196 2.08 -8.60 11.98
N PHE A 197 1.77 -9.58 11.14
CA PHE A 197 1.83 -9.37 9.71
C PHE A 197 0.74 -8.39 9.28
N CYS A 198 1.11 -7.39 8.49
CA CYS A 198 0.23 -6.38 7.92
C CYS A 198 0.39 -6.39 6.39
N HIS A 199 -0.72 -6.20 5.68
CA HIS A 199 -0.76 -5.87 4.27
C HIS A 199 -0.36 -4.42 4.01
N ASN A 200 -0.70 -3.49 4.92
CA ASN A 200 -0.39 -2.05 4.86
C ASN A 200 -1.03 -1.25 3.72
N ASP A 201 -1.80 -1.89 2.84
CA ASP A 201 -2.57 -1.24 1.78
C ASP A 201 -3.84 -2.05 1.43
N LEU A 202 -4.51 -2.61 2.44
CA LEU A 202 -5.69 -3.45 2.27
C LEU A 202 -6.94 -2.61 1.92
N SER A 203 -6.92 -1.98 0.75
CA SER A 203 -7.97 -1.12 0.22
C SER A 203 -8.97 -1.89 -0.65
N LEU A 204 -10.09 -1.24 -1.01
CA LEU A 204 -11.08 -1.81 -1.93
C LEU A 204 -10.52 -2.13 -3.33
N ASP A 205 -9.44 -1.48 -3.76
CA ASP A 205 -8.76 -1.77 -5.03
C ASP A 205 -7.99 -3.10 -5.00
N ASN A 206 -7.65 -3.58 -3.81
CA ASN A 206 -6.80 -4.74 -3.56
C ASN A 206 -7.59 -5.99 -3.13
N ILE A 207 -8.93 -5.91 -3.20
CA ILE A 207 -9.85 -7.02 -2.97
C ILE A 207 -10.50 -7.39 -4.29
N LEU A 208 -10.26 -8.61 -4.77
CA LEU A 208 -10.93 -9.15 -5.95
C LEU A 208 -12.17 -9.94 -5.53
N ILE A 209 -13.29 -9.68 -6.18
CA ILE A 209 -14.60 -10.25 -5.88
C ILE A 209 -15.26 -10.77 -7.16
N ASP A 210 -16.00 -11.86 -7.03
CA ASP A 210 -16.91 -12.32 -8.08
C ASP A 210 -18.14 -11.40 -8.14
N PRO A 211 -18.43 -10.75 -9.28
CA PRO A 211 -19.53 -9.80 -9.38
C PRO A 211 -20.93 -10.43 -9.25
N TYR A 212 -21.06 -11.74 -9.45
CA TYR A 212 -22.33 -12.45 -9.42
C TYR A 212 -22.58 -13.10 -8.07
N THR A 213 -21.57 -13.75 -7.50
CA THR A 213 -21.70 -14.47 -6.21
C THR A 213 -21.32 -13.61 -5.01
N ARG A 214 -20.61 -12.49 -5.23
CA ARG A 214 -20.00 -11.63 -4.19
C ARG A 214 -18.97 -12.34 -3.31
N GLU A 215 -18.47 -13.49 -3.75
CA GLU A 215 -17.39 -14.19 -3.08
C GLU A 215 -16.06 -13.44 -3.29
N VAL A 216 -15.30 -13.23 -2.21
CA VAL A 216 -13.94 -12.70 -2.30
C VAL A 216 -13.03 -13.76 -2.91
N LYS A 217 -12.47 -13.47 -4.08
CA LYS A 217 -11.66 -14.38 -4.88
C LYS A 217 -10.18 -14.32 -4.54
N ALA A 218 -9.67 -13.14 -4.19
CA ALA A 218 -8.28 -12.96 -3.77
C ALA A 218 -8.03 -11.60 -3.11
N ILE A 219 -7.01 -11.55 -2.25
CA ILE A 219 -6.35 -10.32 -1.81
C ILE A 219 -5.05 -10.17 -2.60
N ILE A 220 -4.82 -8.99 -3.16
CA ILE A 220 -3.70 -8.71 -4.08
C ILE A 220 -2.89 -7.49 -3.64
N ASP A 221 -1.75 -7.26 -4.30
CA ASP A 221 -0.91 -6.07 -4.11
C ASP A 221 -0.22 -5.99 -2.73
N TRP A 222 0.42 -7.10 -2.35
CA TRP A 222 1.13 -7.27 -1.09
C TRP A 222 2.51 -6.59 -1.03
N GLU A 223 2.81 -5.65 -1.92
CA GLU A 223 4.19 -5.14 -2.07
C GLU A 223 4.68 -4.30 -0.87
N TYR A 224 3.75 -3.82 -0.04
CA TYR A 224 4.00 -3.05 1.19
C TYR A 224 3.89 -3.87 2.47
N SER A 225 3.67 -5.18 2.36
CA SER A 225 3.44 -6.05 3.50
C SER A 225 4.68 -6.24 4.40
N GLY A 226 4.45 -6.75 5.60
CA GLY A 226 5.51 -7.17 6.51
C GLY A 226 5.04 -7.23 7.96
N PHE A 227 5.97 -7.45 8.88
CA PHE A 227 5.69 -7.44 10.31
C PHE A 227 5.77 -6.02 10.86
N TYR A 228 4.69 -5.56 11.47
CA TYR A 228 4.56 -4.22 12.03
C TYR A 228 3.69 -4.23 13.29
N PRO A 229 3.71 -3.14 14.09
CA PRO A 229 2.73 -2.97 15.16
C PRO A 229 1.29 -3.12 14.63
N PRO A 230 0.39 -3.84 15.34
CA PRO A 230 -0.94 -4.19 14.82
C PRO A 230 -1.81 -3.00 14.38
N GLY A 231 -1.61 -1.81 14.96
CA GLY A 231 -2.31 -0.57 14.57
C GLY A 231 -1.96 -0.04 13.18
N PHE A 232 -1.03 -0.68 12.46
CA PHE A 232 -0.61 -0.21 11.13
C PHE A 232 -1.56 -0.65 10.03
N GLU A 233 -2.26 -1.76 10.25
CA GLU A 233 -3.31 -2.22 9.35
C GLU A 233 -4.54 -1.34 9.51
N ALA A 234 -4.51 -0.20 8.81
CA ALA A 234 -5.64 0.71 8.75
C ALA A 234 -6.84 0.03 8.06
N PRO A 235 -8.08 0.34 8.48
CA PRO A 235 -9.29 -0.28 7.93
C PRO A 235 -9.67 0.27 6.55
N LEU A 236 -8.72 0.27 5.60
CA LEU A 236 -8.85 0.87 4.27
C LEU A 236 -9.95 0.20 3.42
N TRP A 237 -10.36 -1.02 3.77
CA TRP A 237 -11.47 -1.74 3.13
C TRP A 237 -12.86 -1.24 3.56
N THR A 238 -12.95 -0.33 4.52
CA THR A 238 -14.25 0.14 5.04
C THR A 238 -14.78 1.39 4.34
N MET A 239 -13.99 2.02 3.47
CA MET A 239 -14.40 3.24 2.80
C MET A 239 -13.94 3.33 1.35
N ARG A 240 -14.67 4.14 0.60
CA ARG A 240 -14.32 4.65 -0.73
C ARG A 240 -13.80 6.08 -0.54
N PRO A 241 -12.56 6.26 -0.08
CA PRO A 241 -12.12 7.57 0.37
C PRO A 241 -12.09 8.55 -0.82
N ALA A 242 -12.59 9.76 -0.60
CA ALA A 242 -12.05 10.89 -1.35
C ALA A 242 -10.54 10.99 -1.01
N ARG A 243 -9.67 11.40 -1.96
CA ARG A 243 -8.19 11.35 -1.83
C ARG A 243 -7.64 11.89 -0.50
N GLN A 244 -8.33 12.84 0.12
CA GLN A 244 -7.92 13.47 1.38
C GLN A 244 -8.17 12.59 2.61
N GLU A 245 -9.17 11.71 2.56
CA GLU A 245 -9.57 10.81 3.65
C GLU A 245 -8.60 9.62 3.76
N TYR A 246 -8.03 9.15 2.65
CA TYR A 246 -7.05 8.06 2.64
C TYR A 246 -5.86 8.33 3.58
N TYR A 247 -5.31 9.55 3.53
CA TYR A 247 -4.17 9.94 4.37
C TYR A 247 -4.56 10.29 5.81
N ALA A 248 -5.84 10.61 6.06
CA ALA A 248 -6.33 10.90 7.40
C ALA A 248 -6.53 9.61 8.22
N LEU A 249 -6.76 8.48 7.56
CA LEU A 249 -7.00 7.20 8.23
C LEU A 249 -5.77 6.66 8.93
N GLY A 250 -5.89 6.52 10.24
CA GLY A 250 -4.80 6.08 11.10
C GLY A 250 -3.59 7.01 11.04
N ALA A 251 -3.79 8.30 10.73
CA ALA A 251 -2.72 9.29 10.64
C ALA A 251 -1.95 9.46 11.96
N PRO A 252 -2.59 9.47 13.15
CA PRO A 252 -1.86 9.47 14.42
C PRO A 252 -0.89 8.29 14.55
N GLU A 253 -1.31 7.10 14.13
CA GLU A 253 -0.49 5.89 14.17
C GLU A 253 0.69 5.97 13.19
N ILE A 254 0.53 6.65 12.06
CA ILE A 254 1.61 6.91 11.11
C ILE A 254 2.63 7.90 11.67
N GLN A 255 2.20 8.93 12.38
CA GLN A 255 3.16 9.82 13.05
C GLN A 255 3.93 9.06 14.12
N CYS A 256 3.24 8.24 14.94
CA CYS A 256 3.89 7.37 15.92
C CYS A 256 4.91 6.42 15.26
N LEU A 257 4.62 5.92 14.06
CA LEU A 257 5.56 5.08 13.29
C LEU A 257 6.81 5.86 12.88
N VAL A 258 6.64 7.04 12.31
CA VAL A 258 7.78 7.87 11.89
C VAL A 258 8.64 8.21 13.10
N ASP A 259 8.04 8.58 14.22
CA ASP A 259 8.73 8.88 15.47
C ASP A 259 9.45 7.63 16.01
N PHE A 260 8.76 6.48 16.02
CA PHE A 260 9.31 5.19 16.44
C PHE A 260 10.53 4.80 15.59
N LEU A 261 10.48 4.95 14.27
CA LEU A 261 11.60 4.62 13.39
C LEU A 261 12.76 5.62 13.50
N SER A 262 12.47 6.87 13.82
CA SER A 262 13.46 7.95 13.95
C SER A 262 14.25 7.89 15.24
N ASP A 263 13.68 7.30 16.30
CA ASP A 263 14.37 7.11 17.57
C ASP A 263 15.31 5.89 17.49
N PRO A 264 16.64 6.03 17.61
CA PRO A 264 17.55 4.88 17.56
C PRO A 264 17.43 3.94 18.76
N ASP A 265 16.92 4.42 19.90
CA ASP A 265 16.87 3.68 21.17
C ASP A 265 15.49 3.03 21.41
N ALA A 266 14.48 3.35 20.59
CA ALA A 266 13.15 2.78 20.79
C ALA A 266 13.10 1.28 20.47
N VAL A 267 12.77 0.49 21.49
CA VAL A 267 12.66 -0.99 21.48
C VAL A 267 11.23 -1.52 21.39
N SER A 268 10.22 -0.66 21.60
CA SER A 268 8.80 -1.01 21.56
C SER A 268 7.97 0.12 20.96
N PHE A 269 6.94 -0.22 20.18
CA PHE A 269 6.04 0.77 19.59
C PHE A 269 5.02 1.27 20.64
N GLN A 270 4.84 2.58 20.74
CA GLN A 270 3.80 3.19 21.58
C GLN A 270 2.83 4.00 20.72
N SER A 271 1.56 3.59 20.67
CA SER A 271 0.50 4.41 20.08
C SER A 271 0.15 5.58 20.99
N HIS A 272 -0.16 6.73 20.42
CA HIS A 272 -0.81 7.81 21.16
C HIS A 272 -2.26 7.36 21.43
N ASN A 273 -2.59 7.13 22.70
CA ASN A 273 -3.95 6.79 23.15
C ASN A 273 -4.98 7.86 22.78
#